data_AF-A0A2V9S8H8-F1
#
_entry.id   AF-A0A2V9S8H8-F1
#
_cell.length_a   1.000
_cell.length_b   1.000
_cell.length_c   1.000
_cell.angle_alpha   90.00
_cell.angle_beta   90.00
_cell.angle_gamma   90.00
#
_symmetry.space_group_name_H-M   'P 1'
#
loop_
_entity.id
_entity.type
_entity.pdbx_description
1 polymer ?
#
loop_
_entity_poly.entity_id
_entity_poly.type
_entity_poly.pdbx_seq_one_letter_code
_entity_poly.pdbx_strand_id
1 'polypeptide(L)'
;MTDHEFIDRFEGCSLEPFCHSDHVRMAYLYLCRYPALEAIQRFSSGLARFAAAKGKPGLYHETITWAFLFLIRERMARSSDTQAWTDFAASNPDLLNWKDNILKKYYREETLASDVAKGMFLLPDRICGQATGSTTTAVP
;
A
#
# COMPACT_ATOMS: atom_id res chain seq x y z
N MET A 1 7.92 -9.93 -18.92
CA MET A 1 7.37 -10.77 -17.84
C MET A 1 5.90 -10.49 -17.72
N THR A 2 5.08 -11.52 -17.94
CA THR A 2 3.62 -11.45 -17.79
C THR A 2 3.23 -11.30 -16.32
N ASP A 3 1.97 -10.96 -16.05
CA ASP A 3 1.48 -10.86 -14.67
C ASP A 3 1.49 -12.21 -13.94
N HIS A 4 1.24 -13.31 -14.68
CA HIS A 4 1.31 -14.66 -14.12
C HIS A 4 2.74 -15.02 -13.72
N GLU A 5 3.70 -14.85 -14.63
CA GLU A 5 5.12 -15.10 -14.35
C GLU A 5 5.63 -14.25 -13.19
N PHE A 6 5.18 -12.99 -13.09
CA PHE A 6 5.57 -12.10 -12.00
C PHE A 6 5.08 -12.61 -10.64
N ILE A 7 3.83 -13.07 -10.58
CA ILE A 7 3.23 -13.64 -9.37
C ILE A 7 3.91 -14.94 -8.97
N ASP A 8 4.11 -15.87 -9.91
CA ASP A 8 4.77 -17.14 -9.63
C ASP A 8 6.19 -16.93 -9.07
N ARG A 9 6.93 -15.99 -9.65
CA ARG A 9 8.27 -15.66 -9.18
C ARG A 9 8.28 -15.02 -7.79
N PHE A 10 7.28 -14.20 -7.46
CA PHE A 10 7.13 -13.65 -6.11
C PHE A 10 6.79 -14.74 -5.10
N GLU A 11 5.83 -15.61 -5.44
CA GLU A 11 5.40 -16.70 -4.56
C GLU A 11 6.52 -17.71 -4.31
N GLY A 12 7.35 -17.96 -5.32
CA GLY A 12 8.60 -18.73 -5.25
C GLY A 12 9.82 -17.97 -4.73
N CYS A 13 9.68 -16.73 -4.24
CA CYS A 13 10.76 -15.92 -3.66
C CYS A 13 11.98 -15.70 -4.58
N SER A 14 11.76 -15.65 -5.90
CA SER A 14 12.80 -15.62 -6.95
C SER A 14 12.85 -14.32 -7.77
N LEU A 15 12.03 -13.31 -7.42
CA LEU A 15 12.17 -11.96 -7.99
C LEU A 15 13.43 -11.28 -7.46
N GLU A 16 14.27 -10.77 -8.37
CA GLU A 16 15.38 -9.88 -8.03
C GLU A 16 15.66 -8.95 -9.24
N PRO A 17 15.68 -7.61 -9.05
CA PRO A 17 15.30 -6.88 -7.84
C PRO A 17 13.79 -6.95 -7.55
N PHE A 18 13.40 -6.65 -6.30
CA PHE A 18 12.00 -6.47 -5.90
C PHE A 18 11.87 -5.11 -5.21
N CYS A 19 11.70 -4.07 -6.02
CA CYS A 19 11.73 -2.67 -5.59
C CYS A 19 10.33 -2.12 -5.30
N HIS A 20 10.21 -0.86 -4.90
CA HIS A 20 8.93 -0.26 -4.50
C HIS A 20 7.82 -0.41 -5.55
N SER A 21 8.11 -0.13 -6.81
CA SER A 21 7.12 -0.30 -7.90
C SER A 21 6.66 -1.75 -8.07
N ASP A 22 7.53 -2.72 -7.78
CA ASP A 22 7.18 -4.14 -7.84
C ASP A 22 6.23 -4.54 -6.70
N HIS A 23 6.40 -3.97 -5.50
CA HIS A 23 5.47 -4.15 -4.38
C HIS A 23 4.09 -3.59 -4.73
N VAL A 24 4.03 -2.37 -5.29
CA VAL A 24 2.76 -1.74 -5.71
C VAL A 24 2.09 -2.56 -6.81
N ARG A 25 2.85 -3.03 -7.81
CA ARG A 25 2.33 -3.92 -8.85
C ARG A 25 1.79 -5.22 -8.28
N MET A 26 2.51 -5.86 -7.35
CA MET A 26 2.07 -7.11 -6.74
C MET A 26 0.76 -6.92 -5.96
N ALA A 27 0.68 -5.87 -5.15
CA ALA A 27 -0.53 -5.51 -4.41
C ALA A 27 -1.72 -5.26 -5.36
N TYR A 28 -1.51 -4.53 -6.46
CA TYR A 28 -2.53 -4.32 -7.50
C TYR A 28 -3.03 -5.64 -8.08
N LEU A 29 -2.12 -6.51 -8.52
CA LEU A 29 -2.50 -7.79 -9.13
C LEU A 29 -3.21 -8.73 -8.16
N TYR A 30 -2.82 -8.73 -6.88
CA TYR A 30 -3.53 -9.47 -5.84
C TYR A 30 -4.95 -8.94 -5.64
N LEU A 31 -5.13 -7.61 -5.64
CA LEU A 31 -6.45 -6.98 -5.53
C LEU A 31 -7.34 -7.18 -6.77
N CYS A 32 -6.75 -7.45 -7.95
CA CYS A 32 -7.50 -7.88 -9.12
C CYS A 32 -7.97 -9.35 -9.04
N ARG A 33 -7.27 -10.20 -8.27
CA ARG A 33 -7.52 -11.65 -8.21
C ARG A 33 -8.35 -12.09 -7.01
N TYR A 34 -8.28 -11.34 -5.91
CA TYR A 34 -8.85 -11.73 -4.62
C TYR A 34 -9.71 -10.61 -4.01
N PRO A 35 -10.73 -10.95 -3.21
CA PRO A 35 -11.38 -9.99 -2.33
C PRO A 35 -10.37 -9.25 -1.45
N ALA A 36 -10.66 -7.99 -1.09
CA ALA A 36 -9.67 -7.10 -0.47
C ALA A 36 -9.01 -7.68 0.80
N LEU A 37 -9.79 -8.27 1.70
CA LEU A 37 -9.24 -8.87 2.94
C LEU A 37 -8.35 -10.07 2.67
N GLU A 38 -8.71 -10.89 1.68
CA GLU A 38 -7.88 -12.03 1.25
C GLU A 38 -6.59 -11.54 0.58
N ALA A 39 -6.67 -10.52 -0.28
CA ALA A 39 -5.49 -9.90 -0.90
C ALA A 39 -4.52 -9.35 0.16
N ILE A 40 -5.02 -8.69 1.20
CA ILE A 40 -4.22 -8.18 2.33
C ILE A 40 -3.50 -9.31 3.04
N GLN A 41 -4.23 -10.38 3.41
CA GLN A 41 -3.66 -11.54 4.09
C GLN A 41 -2.57 -12.21 3.23
N ARG A 42 -2.88 -12.49 1.97
CA ARG A 42 -1.98 -13.19 1.04
C ARG A 42 -0.73 -12.38 0.75
N PHE A 43 -0.87 -11.09 0.45
CA PHE A 43 0.28 -10.25 0.13
C PHE A 43 1.17 -10.01 1.35
N SER A 44 0.59 -9.76 2.53
CA SER A 44 1.34 -9.61 3.79
C SER A 44 2.16 -10.86 4.11
N SER A 45 1.52 -12.03 4.04
CA SER A 45 2.18 -13.32 4.27
C SER A 45 3.26 -13.60 3.21
N GLY A 46 2.96 -13.30 1.94
CA GLY A 46 3.92 -13.43 0.83
C GLY A 46 5.16 -12.56 1.02
N LEU A 47 4.95 -11.30 1.39
CA LEU A 47 6.03 -10.32 1.57
C LEU A 47 6.92 -10.67 2.77
N ALA A 48 6.33 -11.13 3.88
CA ALA A 48 7.08 -11.61 5.03
C ALA A 48 7.93 -12.86 4.68
N ARG A 49 7.37 -13.84 3.97
CA ARG A 49 8.12 -15.00 3.47
C ARG A 49 9.24 -14.58 2.53
N PHE A 50 8.96 -13.66 1.61
CA PHE A 50 9.93 -13.15 0.65
C PHE A 50 11.12 -12.48 1.36
N ALA A 51 10.84 -11.61 2.33
CA ALA A 51 11.87 -10.96 3.14
C ALA A 51 12.72 -11.98 3.92
N ALA A 52 12.10 -13.01 4.50
CA ALA A 52 12.80 -14.10 5.17
C ALA A 52 13.69 -14.92 4.21
N ALA A 53 13.19 -15.27 3.03
CA ALA A 53 13.96 -16.00 2.01
C ALA A 53 15.18 -15.22 1.50
N LYS A 54 15.16 -13.89 1.57
CA LYS A 54 16.30 -13.01 1.26
C LYS A 54 17.20 -12.73 2.47
N GLY A 55 17.00 -13.42 3.60
CA GLY A 55 17.78 -13.24 4.83
C GLY A 55 17.53 -11.91 5.54
N LYS A 56 16.42 -11.23 5.23
CA LYS A 56 16.07 -9.90 5.75
C LYS A 56 14.65 -9.86 6.34
N PRO A 57 14.28 -10.77 7.26
CA PRO A 57 12.91 -10.84 7.79
C PRO A 57 12.46 -9.53 8.46
N GLY A 58 13.41 -8.77 9.03
CA GLY A 58 13.15 -7.47 9.63
C GLY A 58 12.83 -6.33 8.65
N LEU A 59 12.70 -6.58 7.35
CA LEU A 59 12.25 -5.56 6.38
C LEU A 59 10.74 -5.54 6.16
N TYR A 60 10.01 -6.55 6.61
CA TYR A 60 8.54 -6.49 6.58
C TYR A 60 8.03 -5.39 7.51
N HIS A 61 7.03 -4.64 7.05
CA HIS A 61 6.42 -3.54 7.78
C HIS A 61 4.90 -3.51 7.55
N GLU A 62 4.14 -3.99 8.53
CA GLU A 62 2.70 -4.25 8.38
C GLU A 62 1.91 -2.98 8.05
N THR A 63 2.09 -1.89 8.82
CA THR A 63 1.34 -0.64 8.59
C THR A 63 1.54 -0.09 7.18
N ILE A 64 2.78 -0.03 6.68
CA ILE A 64 3.08 0.45 5.32
C ILE A 64 2.43 -0.45 4.28
N THR A 65 2.59 -1.77 4.39
CA THR A 65 2.03 -2.75 3.45
C THR A 65 0.51 -2.60 3.34
N TRP A 66 -0.19 -2.57 4.47
CA TRP A 66 -1.65 -2.46 4.51
C TRP A 66 -2.14 -1.10 4.02
N ALA A 67 -1.47 -0.01 4.41
CA ALA A 67 -1.84 1.33 3.95
C ALA A 67 -1.76 1.45 2.42
N PHE A 68 -0.74 0.89 1.78
CA PHE A 68 -0.66 0.83 0.31
C PHE A 68 -1.77 -0.02 -0.29
N LEU A 69 -2.07 -1.19 0.27
CA LEU A 69 -3.18 -2.04 -0.21
C LEU A 69 -4.54 -1.31 -0.14
N PHE A 70 -4.82 -0.58 0.95
CA PHE A 70 -6.03 0.21 1.07
C PHE A 70 -6.10 1.35 0.05
N LEU A 71 -4.99 2.10 -0.13
CA LEU A 71 -4.93 3.17 -1.12
C LEU A 71 -5.13 2.64 -2.54
N ILE A 72 -4.44 1.56 -2.91
CA ILE A 72 -4.59 0.93 -4.23
C ILE A 72 -6.05 0.50 -4.43
N ARG A 73 -6.66 -0.17 -3.44
CA ARG A 73 -8.05 -0.62 -3.53
C ARG A 73 -9.04 0.53 -3.67
N GLU A 74 -8.81 1.64 -2.96
CA GLU A 74 -9.61 2.86 -3.08
C GLU A 74 -9.50 3.45 -4.49
N ARG A 75 -8.29 3.58 -5.04
CA ARG A 75 -8.07 4.09 -6.40
C ARG A 75 -8.75 3.21 -7.45
N MET A 76 -8.67 1.89 -7.30
CA MET A 76 -9.40 0.95 -8.15
C MET A 76 -10.92 1.13 -8.03
N ALA A 77 -11.45 1.39 -6.82
CA ALA A 77 -12.89 1.58 -6.61
C ALA A 77 -13.44 2.87 -7.23
N ARG A 78 -12.60 3.92 -7.27
CA ARG A 78 -12.96 5.24 -7.80
C ARG A 78 -12.76 5.36 -9.32
N SER A 79 -12.06 4.41 -9.93
CA SER A 79 -11.94 4.30 -11.39
C SER A 79 -13.27 3.82 -11.97
N SER A 80 -13.67 4.38 -13.12
CA SER A 80 -14.86 3.93 -13.86
C SER A 80 -14.71 2.53 -14.44
N ASP A 81 -13.46 2.13 -14.73
CA ASP A 81 -13.15 0.92 -15.47
C ASP A 81 -12.07 0.08 -14.78
N THR A 82 -12.08 -1.22 -15.06
CA THR A 82 -10.97 -2.11 -14.72
C THR A 82 -9.80 -1.81 -15.65
N GLN A 83 -8.68 -1.38 -15.07
CA GLN A 83 -7.50 -0.94 -15.82
C GLN A 83 -6.48 -2.06 -15.97
N ALA A 84 -5.66 -2.00 -17.03
CA ALA A 84 -4.40 -2.74 -17.03
C ALA A 84 -3.43 -2.10 -16.02
N TRP A 85 -2.44 -2.86 -15.55
CA TRP A 85 -1.40 -2.33 -14.64
C TRP A 85 -0.76 -1.04 -15.16
N THR A 86 -0.46 -0.98 -16.46
CA THR A 86 0.19 0.18 -17.10
C THR A 86 -0.63 1.46 -16.94
N ASP A 87 -1.95 1.37 -17.11
CA ASP A 87 -2.85 2.53 -17.07
C ASP A 87 -3.09 2.96 -15.62
N PHE A 88 -3.24 1.98 -14.72
CA PHE A 88 -3.34 2.24 -13.29
C PHE A 88 -2.08 2.94 -12.76
N ALA A 89 -0.89 2.44 -13.13
CA ALA A 89 0.40 3.02 -12.75
C ALA A 89 0.56 4.45 -13.29
N ALA A 90 0.20 4.68 -14.55
CA ALA A 90 0.26 6.01 -15.16
C ALA A 90 -0.69 7.02 -14.50
N SER A 91 -1.86 6.56 -14.03
CA SER A 91 -2.88 7.40 -13.39
C SER A 91 -2.59 7.67 -11.91
N ASN A 92 -1.71 6.89 -11.27
CA ASN A 92 -1.42 6.98 -9.82
C ASN A 92 0.10 7.06 -9.54
N PRO A 93 0.82 8.04 -10.10
CA PRO A 93 2.28 8.14 -9.96
C PRO A 93 2.73 8.40 -8.52
N ASP A 94 1.87 8.97 -7.68
CA ASP A 94 2.12 9.18 -6.25
C ASP A 94 2.27 7.87 -5.47
N LEU A 95 1.61 6.79 -5.90
CA LEU A 95 1.80 5.46 -5.32
C LEU A 95 3.18 4.86 -5.63
N LEU A 96 3.81 5.27 -6.73
CA LEU A 96 5.08 4.73 -7.21
C LEU A 96 6.30 5.53 -6.75
N ASN A 97 6.10 6.75 -6.26
CA ASN A 97 7.19 7.61 -5.80
C ASN A 97 7.56 7.32 -4.34
N TRP A 98 8.59 6.50 -4.13
CA TRP A 98 9.08 6.22 -2.77
C TRP A 98 9.73 7.44 -2.08
N LYS A 99 10.37 8.34 -2.85
CA LYS A 99 11.04 9.52 -2.27
C LYS A 99 10.03 10.50 -1.68
N ASP A 100 8.94 10.71 -2.39
CA ASP A 100 7.79 11.48 -1.91
C ASP A 100 6.64 10.54 -1.51
N ASN A 101 6.92 9.69 -0.52
CA ASN A 101 5.99 8.66 -0.08
C ASN A 101 4.65 9.26 0.35
N ILE A 102 3.59 8.89 -0.38
CA ILE A 102 2.20 9.33 -0.14
C ILE A 102 1.73 9.10 1.31
N LEU A 103 2.27 8.09 2.01
CA LEU A 103 1.90 7.78 3.39
C LEU A 103 2.18 8.93 4.36
N LYS A 104 3.10 9.85 4.02
CA LYS A 104 3.34 11.08 4.79
C LYS A 104 2.10 11.97 4.88
N LYS A 105 1.10 11.81 4.01
CA LYS A 105 -0.18 12.54 4.11
C LYS A 105 -1.08 12.01 5.23
N TYR A 106 -0.92 10.73 5.59
CA TYR A 106 -1.83 9.99 6.46
C TYR A 106 -1.24 9.67 7.83
N TYR A 107 0.09 9.55 7.90
CA TYR A 107 0.80 9.18 9.11
C TYR A 107 1.81 10.23 9.51
N ARG A 108 2.01 10.38 10.81
CA ARG A 108 3.20 11.00 11.37
C ARG A 108 4.43 10.13 11.11
N GLU A 109 5.59 10.77 11.03
CA GLU A 109 6.85 10.07 10.75
C GLU A 109 7.23 9.15 11.92
N GLU A 110 7.01 9.62 13.14
CA GLU A 110 7.29 8.88 14.38
C GLU A 110 6.43 7.62 14.48
N THR A 111 5.20 7.67 13.98
CA THR A 111 4.28 6.54 13.95
C THR A 111 4.79 5.46 13.00
N LEU A 112 5.14 5.84 11.77
CA LEU A 112 5.72 4.89 10.80
C LEU A 112 7.11 4.37 11.23
N ALA A 113 7.87 5.13 12.04
CA ALA A 113 9.17 4.68 12.54
C ALA A 113 9.06 3.71 13.73
N SER A 114 7.86 3.51 14.31
CA SER A 114 7.69 2.71 15.53
C SER A 114 7.70 1.20 15.28
N ASP A 115 8.24 0.43 16.24
CA ASP A 115 8.19 -1.03 16.21
C ASP A 115 6.76 -1.57 16.21
N VAL A 116 5.83 -0.85 16.86
CA VAL A 116 4.41 -1.19 16.86
C VAL A 116 3.85 -1.13 15.45
N ALA A 117 4.08 -0.05 14.70
CA ALA A 117 3.59 0.08 13.33
C ALA A 117 4.21 -0.95 12.37
N LYS A 118 5.43 -1.40 12.69
CA LYS A 118 6.13 -2.44 11.92
C LYS A 118 5.49 -3.81 12.10
N GLY A 119 5.09 -4.17 13.32
CA GLY A 119 4.53 -5.48 13.66
C GLY A 119 2.99 -5.54 13.68
N MET A 120 2.30 -4.40 13.65
CA MET A 120 0.85 -4.31 13.72
C MET A 120 0.36 -3.14 12.87
N PHE A 121 -0.74 -3.33 12.15
CA PHE A 121 -1.42 -2.25 11.45
C PHE A 121 -1.97 -1.20 12.42
N LEU A 122 -1.53 0.04 12.26
CA LEU A 122 -2.06 1.21 12.94
C LEU A 122 -2.91 2.04 11.99
N LEU A 123 -3.98 2.66 12.51
CA LEU A 123 -4.79 3.60 11.74
C LEU A 123 -4.01 4.91 11.46
N PRO A 124 -4.32 5.61 10.35
CA PRO A 124 -3.79 6.95 10.08
C PRO A 124 -3.99 7.91 11.26
N ASP A 125 -2.94 8.64 11.60
CA ASP A 125 -2.90 9.49 12.79
C ASP A 125 -2.48 10.95 12.49
N ARG A 126 -2.25 11.26 11.22
CA ARG A 126 -2.19 12.62 10.72
C ARG A 126 -3.59 13.03 10.30
N ILE A 127 -4.27 13.79 11.15
CA ILE A 127 -5.55 14.40 10.80
C ILE A 127 -5.28 15.43 9.70
N CYS A 128 -5.84 15.21 8.51
CA CYS A 128 -5.94 16.26 7.51
C CYS A 128 -6.99 17.25 8.02
N GLY A 129 -6.54 18.31 8.68
CA GLY A 129 -7.44 19.33 9.21
C GLY A 129 -8.10 20.11 8.07
N GLN A 130 -9.40 19.91 7.88
CA GLN A 130 -10.33 21.02 7.63
C GLN A 130 -11.63 20.76 8.39
N ALA A 131 -11.66 21.23 9.63
CA ALA A 131 -12.90 21.70 10.25
C ALA A 131 -12.64 23.13 10.74
N THR A 132 -12.55 24.08 9.81
CA THR A 132 -12.86 25.47 10.16
C THR A 132 -14.36 25.54 10.36
N GLY A 133 -14.81 25.20 11.57
CA GLY A 133 -16.15 25.54 12.02
C GLY A 133 -16.28 27.05 11.98
N SER A 134 -16.98 27.58 10.98
CA SER A 134 -17.41 28.97 10.98
C SER A 134 -18.56 29.08 11.97
N THR A 135 -18.23 29.36 13.23
CA THR A 135 -19.17 30.00 14.14
C THR A 135 -19.43 31.41 13.60
N THR A 136 -20.61 31.65 13.05
CA THR A 136 -21.14 33.01 12.90
C THR A 136 -22.63 33.00 13.25
N THR A 137 -22.84 33.28 14.54
CA THR A 137 -23.77 34.26 15.10
C THR A 137 -25.23 34.22 14.62
N ALA A 138 -26.09 33.67 15.48
CA ALA A 138 -27.49 34.07 15.53
C ALA A 138 -27.59 35.57 15.91
N VAL A 139 -28.38 36.31 15.13
CA VAL A 139 -28.75 37.72 15.33
C VAL A 139 -30.21 37.73 15.79
N PRO A 140 -30.62 38.64 16.71
CA PRO A 140 -31.74 38.44 17.65
C PRO A 140 -33.13 38.48 17.03
#